data_AF-A0A849HNU1-F1
#
_entry.id   AF-A0A849HNU1-F1
#
_cell.length_a   1.000
_cell.length_b   1.000
_cell.length_c   1.000
_cell.angle_alpha   90.00
_cell.angle_beta   90.00
_cell.angle_gamma   90.00
#
_symmetry.space_group_name_H-M   'P 1'
#
loop_
_entity.id
_entity.type
_entity.pdbx_description
1 polymer ?
#
loop_
_entity_poly.entity_id
_entity_poly.type
_entity_poly.pdbx_seq_one_letter_code
_entity_poly.pdbx_strand_id
1 'polypeptide(L)'
;MLPTPDGGGSSTGEKKGMDTAKVKDINSQLTKEKTNLQAAKTEADAAAKKLQSNWKGPDADRFQNQWAKKSAKIDACINDLNAMTKQLDADITEQDTGSA
;
A
#
# COMPACT_ATOMS: atom_id res chain seq x y z
N MET A 1 58.99 21.97 -3.89
CA MET A 1 57.89 22.19 -2.93
C MET A 1 56.60 22.23 -3.73
N LEU A 2 55.82 21.15 -3.65
CA LEU A 2 54.46 21.07 -4.22
C LEU A 2 53.49 21.30 -3.05
N PRO A 3 52.43 22.11 -3.19
CA PRO A 3 51.38 22.18 -2.18
C PRO A 3 50.51 20.92 -2.28
N THR A 4 50.36 20.20 -1.17
CA THR A 4 49.27 19.26 -0.95
C THR A 4 47.96 20.04 -0.80
N PRO A 5 46.84 19.61 -1.42
CA PRO A 5 45.53 20.09 -1.05
C PRO A 5 45.07 19.30 0.18
N ASP A 6 45.30 19.89 1.36
CA ASP A 6 44.69 19.48 2.62
C ASP A 6 43.56 20.47 2.96
N GLY A 7 42.42 19.96 3.42
CA GLY A 7 41.20 20.72 3.73
C GLY A 7 40.11 20.49 2.67
N GLY A 8 39.15 19.60 2.85
CA GLY A 8 38.39 19.37 4.08
C GLY A 8 37.23 20.35 4.13
N GLY A 9 36.01 19.85 3.94
CA GLY A 9 34.79 20.61 4.18
C GLY A 9 33.88 20.77 2.96
N SER A 10 33.09 19.74 2.69
CA SER A 10 31.70 19.94 2.27
C SER A 10 30.92 18.73 2.73
N SER A 11 30.49 18.81 3.98
CA SER A 11 29.47 17.99 4.59
C SER A 11 28.21 18.05 3.72
N THR A 12 28.07 17.15 2.74
CA THR A 12 26.74 16.74 2.29
C THR A 12 26.18 15.86 3.40
N GLY A 13 25.68 16.55 4.44
CA GLY A 13 25.07 15.95 5.60
C GLY A 13 24.10 14.87 5.15
N GLU A 14 24.38 13.65 5.57
CA GLU A 14 23.44 12.55 5.61
C GLU A 14 22.16 13.11 6.23
N LYS A 15 21.12 13.28 5.39
CA LYS A 15 19.84 13.84 5.83
C LYS A 15 19.33 12.97 6.97
N LYS A 16 19.38 13.53 8.17
CA LYS A 16 18.84 12.93 9.39
C LYS A 16 17.31 13.06 9.34
N GLY A 17 16.68 12.36 8.41
CA GLY A 17 15.24 12.41 8.13
C GLY A 17 14.84 11.52 6.96
N MET A 18 13.60 11.04 6.97
CA MET A 18 12.96 10.28 5.88
C MET A 18 13.04 11.03 4.55
N ASP A 19 13.26 10.30 3.45
CA ASP A 19 13.13 10.87 2.10
C ASP A 19 11.65 11.00 1.75
N THR A 20 11.04 12.15 2.10
CA THR A 20 9.60 12.38 1.96
C THR A 20 9.11 12.27 0.52
N ALA A 21 9.95 12.54 -0.48
CA ALA A 21 9.60 12.34 -1.88
C ALA A 21 9.41 10.84 -2.20
N LYS A 22 10.36 9.99 -1.79
CA LYS A 22 10.23 8.54 -1.97
C LYS A 22 9.04 7.97 -1.20
N VAL A 23 8.77 8.48 0.01
CA VAL A 23 7.63 8.00 0.80
C VAL A 23 6.30 8.45 0.21
N LYS A 24 6.23 9.65 -0.39
CA LYS A 24 5.08 10.09 -1.19
C LYS A 24 4.85 9.17 -2.41
N ASP A 25 5.93 8.76 -3.09
CA ASP A 25 5.85 7.82 -4.21
C ASP A 25 5.33 6.44 -3.77
N ILE A 26 5.85 5.91 -2.65
CA ILE A 26 5.38 4.65 -2.06
C ILE A 26 3.90 4.76 -1.69
N ASN A 27 3.49 5.84 -1.00
CA ASN A 27 2.10 6.04 -0.59
C ASN A 27 1.15 6.11 -1.81
N SER A 28 1.59 6.78 -2.88
CA SER A 28 0.85 6.87 -4.15
C SER A 28 0.67 5.50 -4.80
N GLN A 29 1.73 4.68 -4.83
CA GLN A 29 1.65 3.31 -5.37
C GLN A 29 0.72 2.44 -4.53
N LEU A 30 0.85 2.46 -3.20
CA LEU A 30 -0.04 1.70 -2.30
C LEU A 30 -1.50 2.10 -2.46
N THR A 31 -1.78 3.39 -2.62
CA THR A 31 -3.14 3.91 -2.87
C THR A 31 -3.70 3.42 -4.20
N LYS A 32 -2.88 3.40 -5.25
CA LYS A 32 -3.26 2.86 -6.56
C LYS A 32 -3.57 1.37 -6.47
N GLU A 33 -2.69 0.57 -5.86
CA GLU A 33 -2.89 -0.87 -5.74
C GLU A 33 -4.08 -1.21 -4.85
N LYS A 34 -4.32 -0.46 -3.77
CA LYS A 34 -5.55 -0.57 -2.96
C LYS A 34 -6.80 -0.39 -3.82
N THR A 35 -6.81 0.61 -4.69
CA THR A 35 -7.93 0.90 -5.60
C THR A 35 -8.13 -0.23 -6.61
N ASN A 36 -7.06 -0.71 -7.22
CA ASN A 36 -7.09 -1.86 -8.14
C ASN A 36 -7.63 -3.12 -7.47
N LEU A 37 -7.15 -3.42 -6.25
CA LEU A 37 -7.58 -4.58 -5.47
C LEU A 37 -9.07 -4.49 -5.11
N GLN A 38 -9.55 -3.29 -4.76
CA GLN A 38 -10.96 -3.07 -4.43
C GLN A 38 -11.88 -3.20 -5.64
N ALA A 39 -11.45 -2.73 -6.82
CA ALA A 39 -12.16 -2.94 -8.08
C ALA A 39 -12.22 -4.44 -8.43
N ALA A 40 -11.06 -5.12 -8.43
CA ALA A 40 -10.98 -6.55 -8.73
C ALA A 40 -11.83 -7.39 -7.77
N LYS A 41 -11.86 -7.04 -6.47
CA LYS A 41 -12.74 -7.69 -5.49
C LYS A 41 -14.20 -7.52 -5.84
N THR A 42 -14.62 -6.29 -6.17
CA THR A 42 -16.01 -5.99 -6.51
C THR A 42 -16.48 -6.80 -7.72
N GLU A 43 -15.64 -6.90 -8.75
CA GLU A 43 -15.91 -7.72 -9.93
C GLU A 43 -16.00 -9.22 -9.60
N ALA A 44 -15.07 -9.71 -8.77
CA ALA A 44 -15.04 -11.10 -8.38
C ALA A 44 -16.23 -11.49 -7.48
N ASP A 45 -16.63 -10.62 -6.54
CA ASP A 45 -17.83 -10.81 -5.71
C ASP A 45 -19.09 -10.84 -6.59
N ALA A 46 -19.19 -9.96 -7.57
CA ALA A 46 -20.30 -9.96 -8.54
C ALA A 46 -20.33 -11.25 -9.38
N ALA A 47 -19.17 -11.74 -9.83
CA ALA A 47 -19.06 -12.99 -10.57
C ALA A 47 -19.45 -14.20 -9.69
N ALA A 48 -18.96 -14.28 -8.45
CA ALA A 48 -19.29 -15.33 -7.51
C ALA A 48 -20.80 -15.38 -7.21
N LYS A 49 -21.44 -14.21 -7.07
CA LYS A 49 -22.90 -14.09 -6.89
C LYS A 49 -23.68 -14.54 -8.14
N LYS A 50 -23.23 -14.18 -9.34
CA LYS A 50 -23.83 -14.66 -10.60
C LYS A 50 -23.74 -16.18 -10.72
N LEU A 51 -22.60 -16.77 -10.35
CA LEU A 51 -22.42 -18.22 -10.33
C LEU A 51 -23.41 -18.89 -9.37
N GLN A 52 -23.66 -18.31 -8.20
CA GLN A 52 -24.62 -18.84 -7.22
C GLN A 52 -26.03 -19.01 -7.80
N SER A 53 -26.45 -18.17 -8.74
CA SER A 53 -27.79 -18.25 -9.34
C SER A 53 -27.97 -19.50 -10.21
N ASN A 54 -26.91 -19.91 -10.95
CA ASN A 54 -27.00 -20.92 -12.01
C ASN A 54 -26.27 -22.22 -11.68
N TRP A 55 -25.40 -22.22 -10.66
CA TRP A 55 -24.64 -23.39 -10.22
C TRP A 55 -25.11 -23.83 -8.84
N LYS A 56 -25.66 -25.04 -8.77
CA LYS A 56 -26.24 -25.65 -7.56
C LYS A 56 -25.56 -27.00 -7.29
N GLY A 57 -25.65 -27.44 -6.04
CA GLY A 57 -25.07 -28.70 -5.57
C GLY A 57 -23.89 -28.50 -4.63
N PRO A 58 -23.33 -29.59 -4.09
CA PRO A 58 -22.33 -29.55 -3.01
C PRO A 58 -21.06 -28.78 -3.39
N ASP A 59 -20.64 -28.83 -4.66
CA ASP A 59 -19.48 -28.08 -5.13
C ASP A 59 -19.73 -26.57 -5.18
N ALA A 60 -20.96 -26.16 -5.53
CA ALA A 60 -21.35 -24.76 -5.50
C ALA A 60 -21.33 -24.23 -4.05
N ASP A 61 -21.88 -24.98 -3.10
CA ASP A 61 -21.86 -24.64 -1.68
C ASP A 61 -20.43 -24.56 -1.14
N ARG A 62 -19.57 -25.51 -1.53
CA ARG A 62 -18.15 -25.49 -1.18
C ARG A 62 -17.47 -24.25 -1.73
N PHE A 63 -17.70 -23.90 -3.00
CA PHE A 63 -17.14 -22.71 -3.61
C PHE A 63 -17.60 -21.44 -2.89
N GLN A 64 -18.90 -21.27 -2.63
CA GLN A 64 -19.44 -20.08 -1.96
C GLN A 64 -18.87 -19.90 -0.55
N ASN A 65 -18.76 -20.99 0.22
CA ASN A 65 -18.14 -20.97 1.54
C ASN A 65 -16.65 -20.59 1.49
N GLN A 66 -15.91 -21.10 0.50
CA GLN A 66 -14.50 -20.76 0.33
C GLN A 66 -14.30 -19.34 -0.21
N TRP A 67 -15.19 -18.88 -1.08
CA TRP A 67 -15.21 -17.52 -1.60
C TRP A 67 -15.43 -16.52 -0.46
N ALA A 68 -16.45 -16.72 0.39
CA ALA A 68 -16.71 -15.85 1.54
C ALA A 68 -15.48 -15.69 2.45
N LYS A 69 -14.78 -16.80 2.77
CA LYS A 69 -13.56 -16.78 3.58
C LYS A 69 -12.40 -16.04 2.90
N LYS A 70 -12.24 -16.20 1.58
CA LYS A 70 -11.16 -15.56 0.81
C LYS A 70 -11.46 -14.07 0.58
N SER A 71 -12.69 -13.72 0.24
CA SER A 71 -13.16 -12.34 0.05
C SER A 71 -12.93 -11.51 1.31
N ALA A 72 -13.23 -12.05 2.50
CA ALA A 72 -12.93 -11.40 3.78
C ALA A 72 -11.43 -11.13 4.02
N LYS A 73 -10.52 -11.99 3.51
CA LYS A 73 -9.07 -11.74 3.59
C LYS A 73 -8.64 -10.61 2.65
N ILE A 74 -9.30 -10.47 1.51
CA ILE A 74 -9.06 -9.34 0.60
C ILE A 74 -9.54 -8.04 1.27
N ASP A 75 -10.70 -8.05 1.92
CA ASP A 75 -11.17 -6.89 2.70
C ASP A 75 -10.18 -6.50 3.81
N ALA A 76 -9.65 -7.48 4.55
CA ALA A 76 -8.62 -7.24 5.56
C ALA A 76 -7.36 -6.59 4.95
N CYS A 77 -6.87 -7.11 3.82
CA CYS A 77 -5.72 -6.54 3.13
C CYS A 77 -5.96 -5.10 2.65
N ILE A 78 -7.15 -4.80 2.12
CA ILE A 78 -7.55 -3.43 1.74
C ILE A 78 -7.53 -2.50 2.97
N ASN A 79 -8.03 -2.97 4.12
CA ASN A 79 -8.02 -2.20 5.36
C ASN A 79 -6.59 -1.95 5.86
N ASP A 80 -5.72 -2.95 5.81
CA ASP A 80 -4.31 -2.83 6.19
C ASP A 80 -3.58 -1.83 5.28
N LEU A 81 -3.79 -1.90 3.96
CA LEU A 81 -3.29 -0.90 3.02
C LEU A 81 -3.80 0.50 3.33
N ASN A 82 -5.08 0.63 3.68
CA ASN A 82 -5.66 1.92 4.03
C ASN A 82 -5.05 2.51 5.32
N ALA A 83 -4.82 1.68 6.32
CA ALA A 83 -4.15 2.09 7.56
C ALA A 83 -2.70 2.50 7.28
N MET A 84 -1.97 1.71 6.49
CA MET A 84 -0.60 2.02 6.09
C MET A 84 -0.50 3.34 5.33
N THR A 85 -1.38 3.58 4.34
CA THR A 85 -1.36 4.83 3.57
C THR A 85 -1.60 6.06 4.45
N LYS A 86 -2.48 5.94 5.46
CA LYS A 86 -2.75 7.01 6.42
C LYS A 86 -1.57 7.28 7.35
N GLN A 87 -0.89 6.23 7.80
CA GLN A 87 0.29 6.37 8.63
C GLN A 87 1.43 7.05 7.86
N LEU A 88 1.68 6.64 6.61
CA LEU A 88 2.70 7.26 5.76
C LEU A 88 2.40 8.75 5.52
N ASP A 89 1.14 9.13 5.27
CA ASP A 89 0.77 10.55 5.16
C ASP A 89 0.99 11.33 6.45
N ALA A 90 0.72 10.72 7.61
CA ALA A 90 0.99 11.32 8.91
C ALA A 90 2.50 11.52 9.13
N ASP A 91 3.32 10.49 8.87
CA ASP A 91 4.78 10.53 9.01
C ASP A 91 5.40 11.60 8.08
N ILE A 92 4.89 11.71 6.84
CA ILE A 92 5.29 12.76 5.90
C ILE A 92 4.97 14.14 6.47
N THR A 93 3.75 14.31 6.99
CA THR A 93 3.30 15.61 7.53
C THR A 93 4.07 16.01 8.77
N GLU A 94 4.32 15.06 9.68
CA GLU A 94 5.12 15.29 10.88
C GLU A 94 6.56 15.67 10.51
N GLN A 95 7.14 15.04 9.50
CA GLN A 95 8.48 15.41 9.08
C GLN A 95 8.53 16.75 8.33
N ASP A 96 7.56 17.06 7.48
CA ASP A 96 7.48 18.35 6.78
C ASP A 96 7.24 19.51 7.78
N THR A 97 6.55 19.26 8.91
CA THR A 97 6.26 20.27 9.95
C THR A 97 7.32 20.35 11.06
N GLY A 98 7.97 19.24 11.42
CA GLY A 98 9.05 19.18 12.41
C GLY A 98 10.44 19.51 11.85
N SER A 99 10.58 19.53 10.52
CA SER A 99 11.80 20.03 9.84
C SER A 99 11.72 21.52 9.46
N ALA A 100 10.62 22.19 9.79
CA ALA A 100 10.42 23.64 9.63
C ALA A 100 10.89 24.40 10.88
#